data_AF-A0A0U2Q4U4-F1
#
_entry.id   AF-A0A0U2Q4U4-F1
#
_cell.length_a   1.000
_cell.length_b   1.000
_cell.length_c   1.000
_cell.angle_alpha   90.00
_cell.angle_beta   90.00
_cell.angle_gamma   90.00
#
_symmetry.space_group_name_H-M   'P 1'
#
loop_
_entity.id
_entity.type
_entity.pdbx_description
1 polymer ?
#
loop_
_entity_poly.entity_id
_entity_poly.type
_entity_poly.pdbx_seq_one_letter_code
_entity_poly.pdbx_strand_id
1 'polypeptide(L)'
;MFHQFFGENMLRADVCNAVDELGQLLDHTGPVAKAERNAARIIFSADHCFFVTNGTSTSNKMVWHANVAPNDIVVVDRNCHVSVLHAITMTGAIPVFLTPRRNHLGIIGPIALD
;
A
#
# COMPACT_ATOMS: atom_id res chain seq x y z
N MET A 1 -15.46 14.87 27.94
CA MET A 1 -14.07 14.36 28.01
C MET A 1 -13.50 14.10 26.62
N PHE A 2 -14.02 13.16 25.82
CA PHE A 2 -13.51 12.85 24.46
C PHE A 2 -13.56 14.05 23.49
N HIS A 3 -14.70 14.77 23.43
CA HIS A 3 -14.84 15.97 22.58
C HIS A 3 -13.88 17.11 22.95
N GLN A 4 -13.61 17.30 24.24
CA GLN A 4 -12.64 18.31 24.72
C GLN A 4 -11.19 17.88 24.48
N PHE A 5 -10.92 16.57 24.42
CA PHE A 5 -9.57 16.03 24.22
C PHE A 5 -9.13 16.09 22.76
N PHE A 6 -10.00 15.69 21.82
CA PHE A 6 -9.68 15.73 20.38
C PHE A 6 -9.91 17.10 19.74
N GLY A 7 -10.72 17.95 20.37
CA GLY A 7 -11.03 19.28 19.87
C GLY A 7 -12.05 19.28 18.74
N GLU A 8 -12.71 20.42 18.56
CA GLU A 8 -13.83 20.57 17.64
C GLU A 8 -13.39 20.48 16.17
N ASN A 9 -12.22 21.01 15.82
CA ASN A 9 -11.73 21.02 14.44
C ASN A 9 -11.44 19.62 13.90
N MET A 10 -10.95 18.70 14.74
CA MET A 10 -10.67 17.32 14.32
C MET A 10 -11.97 16.58 14.01
N LEU A 11 -12.99 16.75 14.87
CA LEU A 11 -14.29 16.13 14.69
C LEU A 11 -15.07 16.72 13.51
N ARG A 12 -14.91 18.02 13.24
CA ARG A 12 -15.50 18.68 12.05
C ARG A 12 -14.82 18.28 10.74
N ALA A 13 -13.57 17.83 10.78
CA ALA A 13 -12.84 17.35 9.61
C ALA A 13 -13.18 15.90 9.23
N ASP A 14 -13.86 15.15 10.10
CA ASP A 14 -14.36 13.80 9.83
C ASP A 14 -15.63 13.88 8.97
N VAL A 15 -15.44 14.17 7.68
CA VAL A 15 -16.51 14.30 6.69
C VAL A 15 -16.52 13.08 5.77
N CYS A 16 -17.73 12.66 5.38
CA CYS A 16 -17.92 11.58 4.43
C CYS A 16 -18.03 12.10 2.99
N ASN A 17 -18.28 11.18 2.06
CA ASN A 17 -18.54 11.46 0.64
C ASN A 17 -19.74 12.38 0.36
N ALA A 18 -20.51 12.81 1.38
CA ALA A 18 -21.62 13.75 1.24
C ALA A 18 -21.16 15.20 0.98
N VAL A 19 -19.87 15.51 1.15
CA VAL A 19 -19.31 16.82 0.82
C VAL A 19 -18.73 16.79 -0.59
N ASP A 20 -19.57 17.08 -1.59
CA ASP A 20 -19.21 17.03 -3.01
C ASP A 20 -18.01 17.93 -3.37
N GLU A 21 -17.81 19.03 -2.64
CA GLU A 21 -16.70 19.97 -2.87
C GLU A 21 -15.32 19.34 -2.64
N LEU A 22 -15.22 18.34 -1.76
CA LEU A 22 -13.98 17.61 -1.48
C LEU A 22 -13.73 16.47 -2.48
N GLY A 23 -14.72 16.14 -3.31
CA GLY A 23 -14.67 15.02 -4.25
C GLY A 23 -14.72 13.66 -3.55
N GLN A 24 -14.45 12.60 -4.32
CA GLN A 24 -14.47 11.23 -3.83
C GLN A 24 -13.09 10.59 -3.99
N LEU A 25 -12.61 9.97 -2.90
CA LEU A 25 -11.33 9.26 -2.87
C LEU A 25 -11.34 8.02 -3.78
N LEU A 26 -12.46 7.28 -3.84
CA LEU A 26 -12.56 6.05 -4.62
C LEU A 26 -12.73 6.31 -6.12
N ASP A 27 -13.45 7.38 -6.49
CA ASP A 27 -13.68 7.74 -7.89
C ASP A 27 -12.57 8.65 -8.45
N HIS A 28 -11.56 8.98 -7.62
CA HIS A 28 -10.45 9.87 -7.97
C HIS A 28 -10.92 11.18 -8.62
N THR A 29 -11.87 11.86 -7.96
CA THR A 29 -12.47 13.11 -8.46
C THR A 29 -12.10 14.33 -7.61
N GLY A 30 -12.23 15.52 -8.20
CA GLY A 30 -12.12 16.78 -7.47
C GLY A 30 -10.71 17.12 -6.94
N PRO A 31 -10.61 17.74 -5.76
CA PRO A 31 -9.33 18.09 -5.12
C PRO A 31 -8.43 16.89 -4.84
N VAL A 32 -9.00 15.72 -4.53
CA VAL A 32 -8.24 14.50 -4.23
C VAL A 32 -7.42 14.05 -5.44
N ALA A 33 -8.02 14.02 -6.63
CA ALA A 33 -7.32 13.66 -7.87
C ALA A 33 -6.14 14.61 -8.18
N LYS A 34 -6.33 15.90 -7.88
CA LYS A 34 -5.27 16.90 -8.04
C LYS A 34 -4.14 16.66 -7.04
N ALA A 35 -4.47 16.30 -5.80
CA ALA A 35 -3.49 15.96 -4.79
C ALA A 35 -2.68 14.71 -5.17
N GLU A 36 -3.32 13.65 -5.67
CA GLU A 36 -2.66 12.43 -6.15
C GLU A 36 -1.72 12.70 -7.33
N ARG A 37 -2.18 13.47 -8.34
CA ARG A 37 -1.33 13.87 -9.49
C ARG A 37 -0.16 14.74 -9.07
N ASN A 38 -0.37 15.64 -8.11
CA ASN A 38 0.70 16.47 -7.59
C ASN A 38 1.72 15.65 -6.80
N ALA A 39 1.28 14.69 -5.98
CA ALA A 39 2.17 13.78 -5.27
C ALA A 39 2.99 12.92 -6.24
N ALA A 40 2.35 12.38 -7.28
CA ALA A 40 3.01 11.59 -8.33
C ALA A 40 4.12 12.40 -9.03
N ARG A 41 3.80 13.62 -9.48
CA ARG A 41 4.70 14.46 -10.27
C ARG A 41 5.79 15.16 -9.47
N ILE A 42 5.47 15.67 -8.28
CA ILE A 42 6.36 16.60 -7.56
C ILE A 42 7.23 15.86 -6.54
N ILE A 43 6.72 14.79 -5.93
CA ILE A 43 7.37 14.15 -4.77
C ILE A 43 8.03 12.83 -5.16
N PHE A 44 7.30 11.97 -5.87
CA PHE A 44 7.73 10.59 -6.08
C PHE A 44 8.26 10.29 -7.49
N SER A 45 8.09 11.21 -8.44
CA SER A 45 8.42 11.00 -9.86
C SER A 45 7.85 9.68 -10.39
N ALA A 46 6.57 9.41 -10.07
CA ALA A 46 5.84 8.22 -10.51
C ALA A 46 4.76 8.61 -11.53
N ASP A 47 4.39 7.68 -12.42
CA ASP A 47 3.32 7.93 -13.41
C ASP A 47 1.96 8.11 -12.74
N HIS A 48 1.67 7.28 -11.73
CA HIS A 48 0.44 7.32 -10.94
C HIS A 48 0.75 7.12 -9.45
N CYS A 49 0.01 7.84 -8.60
CA CYS A 49 0.07 7.70 -7.14
C CYS A 49 -1.35 7.53 -6.62
N PHE A 50 -1.56 6.49 -5.82
CA PHE A 50 -2.84 6.19 -5.18
C PHE A 50 -2.70 6.40 -3.67
N PHE A 51 -3.65 7.12 -3.06
CA PHE A 51 -3.65 7.31 -1.62
C PHE A 51 -4.31 6.13 -0.89
N VAL A 52 -3.51 5.41 -0.11
CA VAL A 52 -3.97 4.24 0.66
C VAL A 52 -3.99 4.58 2.15
N THR A 53 -5.18 4.60 2.74
CA THR A 53 -5.40 4.99 4.14
C THR A 53 -5.22 3.83 5.13
N ASN A 54 -5.15 2.58 4.66
CA ASN A 54 -5.00 1.39 5.51
C ASN A 54 -3.57 0.82 5.51
N GLY A 55 -2.58 1.71 5.38
CA GLY A 55 -1.15 1.41 5.41
C GLY A 55 -0.63 0.58 4.23
N THR A 56 0.70 0.43 4.18
CA THR A 56 1.40 -0.30 3.10
C THR A 56 1.02 -1.78 3.03
N SER A 57 0.55 -2.35 4.15
CA SER A 57 0.01 -3.71 4.20
C SER A 57 -1.18 -3.91 3.27
N THR A 58 -2.01 -2.89 3.06
CA THR A 58 -3.13 -2.92 2.14
C THR A 58 -2.69 -2.58 0.72
N SER A 59 -1.75 -1.64 0.56
CA SER A 59 -1.14 -1.32 -0.74
C SER A 59 -0.54 -2.55 -1.41
N ASN A 60 0.19 -3.40 -0.67
CA ASN A 60 0.70 -4.65 -1.20
C ASN A 60 -0.44 -5.55 -1.70
N LYS A 61 -1.49 -5.74 -0.91
CA LYS A 61 -2.63 -6.57 -1.32
C LYS A 61 -3.32 -6.03 -2.57
N MET A 62 -3.47 -4.71 -2.70
CA MET A 62 -4.04 -4.08 -3.89
C MET A 62 -3.23 -4.41 -5.14
N VAL A 63 -1.90 -4.24 -5.09
CA VAL A 63 -1.01 -4.55 -6.22
C VAL A 63 -1.07 -6.03 -6.58
N TRP A 64 -1.07 -6.90 -5.58
CA TRP A 64 -1.13 -8.35 -5.78
C TRP A 64 -2.45 -8.79 -6.43
N HIS A 65 -3.60 -8.33 -5.92
CA HIS A 65 -4.90 -8.65 -6.50
C HIS A 65 -5.11 -8.06 -7.90
N ALA A 66 -4.43 -6.96 -8.23
CA ALA A 66 -4.51 -6.37 -9.56
C ALA A 66 -3.68 -7.13 -10.61
N ASN A 67 -2.59 -7.79 -10.21
CA ASN A 67 -1.61 -8.35 -11.16
C ASN A 67 -1.51 -9.88 -11.15
N VAL A 68 -2.01 -10.56 -10.12
CA VAL A 68 -1.77 -11.99 -9.91
C VAL A 68 -3.09 -12.75 -9.93
N ALA A 69 -3.17 -13.76 -10.80
CA ALA A 69 -4.28 -14.70 -10.85
C ALA A 69 -3.96 -15.98 -10.05
N PRO A 70 -4.97 -16.80 -9.72
CA PRO A 70 -4.75 -18.10 -9.09
C PRO A 70 -3.82 -18.98 -9.94
N ASN A 71 -2.88 -19.67 -9.29
CA ASN A 71 -1.84 -20.52 -9.90
C ASN A 71 -0.73 -19.81 -10.69
N ASP A 72 -0.68 -18.47 -10.70
CA ASP A 72 0.46 -17.77 -11.29
C ASP A 72 1.73 -17.97 -10.47
N ILE A 73 2.87 -18.06 -11.16
CA ILE A 73 4.19 -18.17 -10.55
C ILE A 73 4.69 -16.78 -10.19
N VAL A 74 4.92 -16.55 -8.90
CA VAL A 74 5.35 -15.25 -8.38
C VAL A 74 6.71 -15.37 -7.71
N VAL A 75 7.63 -14.47 -8.07
CA VAL A 75 8.97 -14.42 -7.46
C VAL A 75 8.90 -13.52 -6.24
N VAL A 76 9.26 -14.05 -5.07
CA VAL A 76 9.09 -13.36 -3.79
C VAL A 76 10.37 -13.47 -2.97
N ASP A 77 10.79 -12.38 -2.34
CA ASP A 77 11.89 -12.42 -1.37
C ASP A 77 11.47 -13.24 -0.14
N ARG A 78 12.33 -14.16 0.32
CA ARG A 78 12.10 -14.88 1.58
C ARG A 78 12.06 -13.96 2.80
N ASN A 79 12.64 -12.76 2.71
CA ASN A 79 12.55 -11.69 3.70
C ASN A 79 11.35 -10.74 3.48
N CYS A 80 10.32 -11.16 2.76
CA CYS A 80 9.15 -10.31 2.57
C CYS A 80 8.38 -10.06 3.88
N HIS A 81 7.72 -8.89 3.95
CA HIS A 81 6.84 -8.56 5.06
C HIS A 81 5.61 -9.49 5.08
N VAL A 82 5.06 -9.76 6.27
CA VAL A 82 3.94 -10.70 6.46
C VAL A 82 2.71 -10.37 5.59
N SER A 83 2.55 -9.09 5.22
CA SER A 83 1.47 -8.64 4.34
C SER A 83 1.54 -9.25 2.94
N VAL A 84 2.75 -9.56 2.43
CA VAL A 84 2.96 -10.21 1.13
C VAL A 84 2.59 -11.68 1.22
N LEU A 85 2.96 -12.36 2.31
CA LEU A 85 2.53 -13.75 2.56
C LEU A 85 1.00 -13.86 2.64
N HIS A 86 0.34 -12.92 3.33
CA HIS A 86 -1.12 -12.86 3.35
C HIS A 86 -1.71 -12.69 1.94
N ALA A 87 -1.12 -11.83 1.10
CA ALA A 87 -1.58 -11.63 -0.27
C ALA A 87 -1.41 -12.89 -1.14
N ILE A 88 -0.30 -13.62 -1.01
CA ILE A 88 -0.06 -14.89 -1.73
C ILE A 88 -1.10 -15.94 -1.33
N THR A 89 -1.35 -16.10 -0.03
CA THR A 89 -2.36 -17.04 0.48
C THR A 89 -3.76 -16.68 -0.02
N MET A 90 -4.09 -15.39 -0.10
CA MET A 90 -5.39 -14.91 -0.59
C MET A 90 -5.57 -15.05 -2.10
N THR A 91 -4.50 -14.87 -2.88
CA THR A 91 -4.53 -14.95 -4.36
C THR A 91 -4.38 -16.38 -4.86
N GLY A 92 -3.84 -17.30 -4.06
CA GLY A 92 -3.59 -18.69 -4.48
C GLY A 92 -2.44 -18.82 -5.48
N ALA A 93 -1.51 -17.86 -5.47
CA ALA A 93 -0.33 -17.87 -6.32
C ALA A 93 0.70 -18.91 -5.84
N ILE A 94 1.58 -19.35 -6.73
CA ILE A 94 2.67 -20.29 -6.42
C ILE A 94 3.95 -19.48 -6.19
N PRO A 95 4.42 -19.31 -4.93
CA PRO A 95 5.58 -18.49 -4.64
C PRO A 95 6.90 -19.24 -4.87
N VAL A 96 7.79 -18.63 -5.64
CA VAL A 96 9.20 -19.01 -5.75
C VAL A 96 10.01 -18.07 -4.87
N PHE A 97 10.59 -18.60 -3.79
CA PHE A 97 11.30 -17.78 -2.80
C PHE A 97 12.77 -17.58 -3.16
N LEU A 98 13.19 -16.32 -3.21
CA LEU A 98 14.61 -15.93 -3.30
C LEU A 98 15.22 -15.92 -1.91
N THR A 99 16.34 -16.62 -1.71
CA THR A 99 16.97 -16.76 -0.39
C THR A 99 18.00 -15.65 -0.18
N PRO A 100 17.80 -14.74 0.79
CA PRO A 100 18.76 -13.69 1.10
C PRO A 100 19.97 -14.27 1.86
N ARG A 101 21.13 -13.61 1.73
CA ARG A 101 22.29 -13.95 2.55
C ARG A 101 22.06 -13.53 4.00
N ARG A 102 22.68 -14.22 4.95
CA ARG A 102 22.69 -13.84 6.37
C ARG A 102 24.10 -13.83 6.90
N ASN A 103 24.43 -12.86 7.74
CA ASN A 103 25.71 -12.84 8.45
C ASN A 103 25.63 -13.66 9.75
N HIS A 104 26.78 -13.86 10.41
CA HIS A 104 26.85 -14.57 11.70
C HIS A 104 26.00 -13.92 12.81
N LEU A 105 25.77 -12.60 12.71
CA LEU A 105 24.92 -11.83 13.63
C LEU A 105 23.41 -11.97 13.33
N GLY A 106 23.03 -12.70 12.28
CA GLY A 106 21.64 -12.91 11.88
C GLY A 106 21.01 -11.76 11.09
N ILE A 107 21.76 -10.71 10.77
CA ILE A 107 21.32 -9.58 9.93
C ILE A 107 21.08 -10.09 8.51
N ILE A 108 19.98 -9.63 7.93
CA ILE A 108 19.52 -10.04 6.62
C ILE A 108 20.22 -9.16 5.58
N GLY A 109 20.97 -9.82 4.70
CA GLY A 109 21.67 -9.21 3.58
C GLY A 109 20.85 -9.25 2.29
N PRO A 110 21.38 -8.70 1.19
CA PRO A 110 20.71 -8.72 -0.10
C PRO A 110 20.59 -10.13 -0.68
N ILE A 111 19.66 -10.29 -1.62
CA ILE A 111 19.60 -11.45 -2.50
C ILE A 111 20.82 -11.42 -3.42
N ALA A 112 21.49 -12.56 -3.55
CA ALA A 112 22.67 -12.66 -4.38
C ALA A 112 22.27 -12.80 -5.87
N LEU A 113 23.13 -12.32 -6.76
CA LEU A 113 22.89 -12.23 -8.21
C LEU A 113 23.24 -13.54 -8.96
N ASP A 114 23.71 -14.55 -8.23
CA ASP A 114 24.19 -15.85 -8.72
C ASP A 114 23.07 -16.87 -8.98
#